data_AF-A0A3M2U6C2-F1
#
_entry.id   AF-A0A3M2U6C2-F1
#
_cell.length_a   1.000
_cell.length_b   1.000
_cell.length_c   1.000
_cell.angle_alpha   90.00
_cell.angle_beta   90.00
_cell.angle_gamma   90.00
#
_symmetry.space_group_name_H-M   'P 1'
#
loop_
_entity.id
_entity.type
_entity.pdbx_description
1 polymer ?
#
loop_
_entity_poly.entity_id
_entity_poly.type
_entity_poly.pdbx_seq_one_letter_code
_entity_poly.pdbx_strand_id
1 'polypeptide(L)' 'MQIGSWITFADEDDNHQRVQLVGEDQADAAKGLINWGSPLGRALIGAQKGDEVTWQRPAGDLSIEVLLIEADH' A
#
# COMPACT_ATOMS: atom_id res chain seq x y z
N MET A 1 0.03 -11.18 3.20
CA MET A 1 -0.67 -9.90 3.41
C MET A 1 -2.11 -10.18 3.84
N GLN A 2 -2.55 -9.57 4.94
CA GLN A 2 -3.93 -9.66 5.43
C GLN A 2 -4.54 -8.26 5.56
N ILE A 3 -5.86 -8.13 5.39
CA ILE A 3 -6.57 -6.88 5.65
C ILE A 3 -6.33 -6.47 7.12
N GLY A 4 -5.97 -5.21 7.33
CA GLY A 4 -5.52 -4.66 8.62
C GLY A 4 -4.00 -4.51 8.76
N SER A 5 -3.20 -5.02 7.82
CA SER A 5 -1.73 -4.88 7.89
C SER A 5 -1.27 -3.46 7.51
N TRP A 6 -0.27 -2.96 8.22
CA TRP A 6 0.49 -1.77 7.86
C TRP A 6 1.60 -2.13 6.88
N ILE A 7 1.77 -1.27 5.87
CA ILE A 7 2.69 -1.47 4.77
C ILE A 7 3.49 -0.19 4.60
N THR A 8 4.81 -0.29 4.60
CA THR A 8 5.71 0.79 4.24
C THR A 8 6.30 0.49 2.89
N PHE A 9 6.24 1.45 1.97
CA PHE A 9 6.82 1.35 0.64
C PHE A 9 7.61 2.62 0.29
N ALA A 10 8.53 2.49 -0.65
CA ALA A 10 9.27 3.60 -1.27
C ALA A 10 8.89 3.72 -2.74
N ASP A 11 8.93 4.94 -3.29
CA ASP A 11 8.94 5.14 -4.74
C ASP A 11 10.37 5.26 -5.29
N GLU A 12 10.49 5.45 -6.60
CA GLU A 12 11.78 5.59 -7.30
C GLU A 12 12.63 6.79 -6.83
N ASP A 13 12.00 7.78 -6.18
CA ASP A 13 12.65 8.96 -5.61
C ASP A 13 12.98 8.78 -4.10
N ASP A 14 12.91 7.55 -3.58
CA ASP A 14 13.13 7.19 -2.17
C ASP A 14 12.09 7.80 -1.21
N ASN A 15 10.92 8.22 -1.72
CA ASN A 15 9.87 8.75 -0.84
C ASN A 15 9.16 7.61 -0.11
N HIS A 16 9.35 7.57 1.21
CA HIS A 16 8.71 6.56 2.04
C HIS A 16 7.28 6.94 2.42
N GLN A 17 6.36 6.02 2.21
CA GLN A 17 4.98 6.14 2.64
C GLN A 17 4.55 4.92 3.43
N ARG A 18 3.75 5.16 4.47
CA ARG A 18 3.15 4.10 5.30
C ARG A 18 1.65 4.16 5.20
N VAL A 19 1.03 3.02 4.89
CA VAL A 19 -0.42 2.88 4.73
C VAL A 19 -0.93 1.62 5.42
N GLN A 20 -2.20 1.60 5.82
CA GLN A 20 -2.88 0.40 6.31
C GLN A 20 -3.97 0.02 5.33
N LEU A 21 -4.00 -1.24 4.91
CA LEU A 21 -5.09 -1.73 4.05
C LEU A 21 -6.31 -2.07 4.92
N VAL A 22 -7.40 -1.33 4.72
CA VAL A 22 -8.63 -1.45 5.49
C VAL A 22 -9.84 -1.70 4.58
N GLY A 23 -10.99 -2.04 5.17
CA GLY A 23 -12.26 -2.12 4.46
C GLY A 23 -12.77 -0.76 3.96
N GLU A 24 -13.75 -0.78 3.04
CA GLU A 24 -14.33 0.44 2.46
C GLU A 24 -14.87 1.41 3.50
N ASP A 25 -15.64 0.92 4.48
CA ASP A 25 -16.24 1.73 5.55
C ASP A 25 -15.21 2.40 6.47
N GLN A 26 -13.96 1.94 6.47
CA GLN A 26 -12.89 2.39 7.35
C GLN A 26 -11.85 3.26 6.63
N ALA A 27 -11.92 3.35 5.31
CA ALA A 27 -10.91 4.01 4.51
C ALA A 27 -10.90 5.53 4.75
N ASP A 28 -9.71 6.06 5.04
CA ASP A 28 -9.44 7.47 5.29
C ASP A 28 -8.01 7.77 4.82
N ALA A 29 -7.87 8.25 3.59
CA ALA A 29 -6.58 8.53 2.98
C ALA A 29 -5.78 9.59 3.75
N ALA A 30 -6.44 10.51 4.45
CA ALA A 30 -5.76 11.52 5.27
C ALA A 30 -5.08 10.90 6.50
N LYS A 31 -5.53 9.71 6.94
CA LYS A 31 -4.93 8.93 8.02
C LYS A 31 -4.05 7.78 7.52
N GLY A 32 -3.81 7.68 6.21
CA GLY A 32 -3.10 6.55 5.61
C GLY A 32 -3.88 5.24 5.62
N LEU A 33 -5.20 5.28 5.84
CA LEU A 33 -6.08 4.11 5.81
C LEU A 33 -6.62 3.95 4.38
N ILE A 34 -6.14 2.96 3.66
CA ILE A 34 -6.42 2.77 2.24
C ILE A 34 -7.36 1.59 2.05
N ASN A 35 -8.43 1.79 1.29
CA ASN A 35 -9.33 0.69 0.92
C ASN A 35 -8.54 -0.38 0.13
N TRP A 36 -8.60 -1.64 0.58
CA TRP A 36 -7.98 -2.77 -0.11
C TRP A 36 -8.43 -2.91 -1.58
N GLY A 37 -9.64 -2.44 -1.91
CA GLY A 37 -10.20 -2.43 -3.26
C GLY A 37 -9.67 -1.32 -4.17
N SER A 38 -8.91 -0.35 -3.65
CA SER A 38 -8.28 0.72 -4.43
C SER A 38 -7.13 0.19 -5.31
N PRO A 39 -6.68 0.95 -6.34
CA PRO A 39 -5.54 0.51 -7.16
C PRO A 39 -4.27 0.23 -6.36
N LEU A 40 -3.99 1.05 -5.33
CA LEU A 40 -2.85 0.82 -4.41
C LEU A 40 -3.05 -0.46 -3.60
N GLY A 41 -4.23 -0.63 -3.01
CA GLY A 41 -4.55 -1.83 -2.22
C GLY A 41 -4.40 -3.10 -3.04
N ARG A 42 -4.89 -3.10 -4.29
CA ARG A 42 -4.77 -4.23 -5.22
C ARG A 42 -3.32 -4.54 -5.60
N ALA A 43 -2.48 -3.51 -5.80
CA ALA A 43 -1.06 -3.70 -6.09
C ALA A 43 -0.30 -4.31 -4.89
N LEU A 44 -0.70 -3.94 -3.67
CA LEU A 44 -0.06 -4.41 -2.44
C LEU A 44 -0.62 -5.76 -1.93
N ILE A 45 -1.83 -6.15 -2.35
CA ILE A 45 -2.40 -7.46 -2.02
C ILE A 45 -1.55 -8.55 -2.69
N GLY A 46 -0.99 -9.43 -1.85
CA GLY A 46 -0.15 -10.54 -2.30
C GLY A 46 1.34 -10.20 -2.42
N ALA A 47 1.70 -8.92 -2.41
CA ALA A 47 3.09 -8.47 -2.40
C ALA A 47 3.80 -8.87 -1.09
N GLN A 48 5.10 -9.11 -1.20
CA GLN A 48 6.00 -9.42 -0.10
C GLN A 48 7.02 -8.31 0.11
N LYS A 49 7.69 -8.33 1.26
CA LYS A 49 8.79 -7.41 1.53
C LYS A 49 9.91 -7.64 0.49
N GLY A 50 10.35 -6.56 -0.15
CA GLY A 50 11.34 -6.54 -1.23
C GLY A 50 10.74 -6.69 -2.62
N ASP A 51 9.41 -6.86 -2.75
CA ASP A 51 8.76 -6.85 -4.05
C ASP A 51 8.61 -5.42 -4.57
N GLU A 52 8.88 -5.26 -5.86
CA GLU A 52 8.53 -4.06 -6.62
C GLU A 52 7.19 -4.28 -7.32
N VAL A 53 6.23 -3.39 -7.10
CA VAL A 53 4.90 -3.45 -7.68
C VAL A 53 4.54 -2.13 -8.35
N THR A 54 3.74 -2.20 -9.40
CA THR A 54 3.26 -1.01 -10.10
C THR A 54 1.93 -0.54 -9.52
N TRP A 55 1.93 0.66 -8.93
CA TRP A 55 0.73 1.35 -8.50
C TRP A 55 0.12 2.15 -9.65
N GLN A 56 -1.02 1.65 -10.15
CA GLN A 56 -1.79 2.32 -11.19
C GLN A 56 -2.62 3.47 -10.60
N ARG A 57 -2.23 4.72 -10.86
CA ARG A 57 -2.96 5.91 -10.40
C ARG A 57 -3.40 6.78 -11.59
N PRO A 58 -4.46 7.59 -11.45
CA PRO A 58 -4.92 8.46 -12.54
C PRO A 58 -3.86 9.45 -13.06
N ALA A 59 -2.87 9.79 -12.23
CA ALA A 59 -1.75 10.66 -12.57
C ALA A 59 -0.62 9.95 -13.36
N GLY A 60 -0.77 8.66 -13.68
CA GLY A 60 0.25 7.82 -14.32
C GLY A 60 0.83 6.79 -13.36
N ASP A 61 1.19 5.63 -13.88
CA ASP A 61 1.72 4.51 -13.10
C ASP A 61 2.95 4.91 -12.29
N LEU A 62 3.11 4.34 -11.10
CA LEU A 62 4.27 4.54 -10.22
C LEU A 62 4.81 3.20 -9.77
N SER A 63 6.10 2.95 -9.95
CA SER A 63 6.77 1.79 -9.36
C SER A 63 7.07 2.06 -7.89
N ILE A 64 6.70 1.12 -7.03
CA ILE A 64 6.96 1.19 -5.59
C ILE A 64 7.55 -0.12 -5.07
N GLU A 65 8.50 -0.03 -4.14
CA GLU A 65 9.10 -1.18 -3.47
C GLU A 65 8.50 -1.34 -2.06
N VAL A 66 8.07 -2.55 -1.72
CA VAL A 66 7.54 -2.86 -0.38
C VAL A 66 8.69 -3.06 0.61
N LEU A 67 8.89 -2.10 1.51
CA LEU A 67 9.99 -2.12 2.49
C LEU A 67 9.65 -2.89 3.76
N LEU A 68 8.41 -2.78 4.23
CA LEU A 68 7.98 -3.38 5.50
C LEU A 68 6.51 -3.76 5.47
N ILE A 69 6.20 -4.89 6.10
CA ILE A 69 4.84 -5.39 6.32
C ILE A 69 4.71 -5.69 7.80
N GLU A 70 3.81 -5.00 8.49
CA GLU A 70 3.49 -5.22 9.90
C GLU A 70 2.03 -5.69 9.99
N ALA A 71 1.83 -6.91 10.47
CA ALA A 71 0.48 -7.40 10.78
C ALA A 71 0.00 -6.79 12.09
N ASP A 72 -1.22 -6.26 12.09
CA ASP A 72 -1.94 -5.87 13.31
C ASP A 72 -2.36 -7.18 14.02
N HIS A 73 -1.89 -7.40 15.25
CA HIS A 73 -2.08 -8.64 16.02
C HIS A 73 -3.25 -8.53 17.00
#